data_AF-A0A419DCD5-F1
#
_entry.id   AF-A0A419DCD5-F1
#
_cell.length_a   1.000
_cell.length_b   1.000
_cell.length_c   1.000
_cell.angle_alpha   90.00
_cell.angle_beta   90.00
_cell.angle_gamma   90.00
#
_symmetry.space_group_name_H-M   'P 1'
#
loop_
_entity.id
_entity.type
_entity.pdbx_description
1 polymer ?
#
loop_
_entity_poly.entity_id
_entity_poly.type
_entity_poly.pdbx_seq_one_letter_code
_entity_poly.pdbx_strand_id
1 'polypeptide(L)'
;MAGNVSAMMSIQVQNASGTPFNVTANTTINLTSTSANGKFYSDAAGTNQITSVTISSGSSTASFYYKDSSAGLPTITAAESPSAGWTDATQQETLYAAGAAATTTTTPPPPSGLNWGLIIGWSIIGLLLLGLLIAIFASRRSRRE
;
A
#
# COMPACT_ATOMS: atom_id res chain seq x y z
N MET A 1 1.34 9.98 -2.30
CA MET A 1 0.63 10.84 -3.26
C MET A 1 0.30 10.00 -4.48
N ALA A 2 -0.81 10.28 -5.15
CA ALA A 2 -1.13 9.65 -6.43
C ALA A 2 0.01 9.90 -7.43
N GLY A 3 0.39 8.86 -8.17
CA GLY A 3 1.48 8.88 -9.15
C GLY A 3 2.86 8.52 -8.59
N ASN A 4 3.05 8.47 -7.27
CA ASN A 4 4.30 8.02 -6.65
C ASN A 4 4.23 6.53 -6.26
N VAL A 5 5.38 5.85 -6.29
CA VAL A 5 5.52 4.50 -5.71
C VAL A 5 5.42 4.62 -4.19
N SER A 6 4.70 3.69 -3.56
CA SER A 6 4.55 3.61 -2.12
C SER A 6 5.86 3.26 -1.42
N ALA A 7 5.86 3.35 -0.10
CA ALA A 7 6.84 2.60 0.70
C ALA A 7 6.64 1.09 0.50
N MET A 8 7.63 0.28 0.89
CA MET A 8 7.54 -1.17 0.83
C MET A 8 6.36 -1.67 1.70
N MET A 9 5.46 -2.42 1.08
CA MET A 9 4.35 -3.10 1.74
C MET A 9 4.75 -4.55 2.02
N SER A 10 4.33 -5.08 3.17
CA SER A 10 4.62 -6.46 3.57
C SER A 10 3.33 -7.22 3.84
N ILE A 11 3.27 -8.45 3.33
CA ILE A 11 2.27 -9.45 3.70
C ILE A 11 2.89 -10.35 4.75
N GLN A 12 2.07 -10.78 5.71
CA GLN A 12 2.44 -11.81 6.67
C GLN A 12 1.30 -12.80 6.81
N VAL A 13 1.61 -14.08 6.61
CA VAL A 13 0.71 -15.19 6.91
C VAL A 13 0.67 -15.39 8.41
N GLN A 14 -0.54 -15.46 8.97
CA GLN A 14 -0.77 -15.69 10.39
C GLN A 14 -1.69 -16.89 10.60
N ASN A 15 -1.53 -17.56 11.74
CA ASN A 15 -2.47 -18.58 12.19
C ASN A 15 -3.70 -17.94 12.88
N ALA A 16 -4.63 -18.77 13.36
CA ALA A 16 -5.85 -18.33 14.05
C ALA A 16 -5.65 -17.60 15.38
N SER A 17 -4.42 -17.51 15.87
CA SER A 17 -4.07 -16.74 17.06
C SER A 17 -3.38 -15.42 16.71
N GLY A 18 -3.29 -15.06 15.42
CA GLY A 18 -2.60 -13.86 14.95
C GLY A 18 -1.07 -13.96 15.01
N THR A 19 -0.52 -15.18 15.13
CA THR A 19 0.93 -15.41 15.17
C THR A 19 1.45 -15.74 13.77
N PRO A 20 2.63 -15.25 13.37
CA PRO A 20 3.21 -15.57 12.08
C PRO A 20 3.31 -17.09 11.86
N PHE A 21 2.91 -17.54 10.67
CA PHE A 21 2.91 -18.95 10.31
C PHE A 21 3.68 -19.17 9.02
N ASN A 22 4.71 -20.00 9.09
CA ASN A 22 5.51 -20.34 7.93
C ASN A 22 4.74 -21.29 7.02
N VAL A 23 4.65 -20.94 5.74
CA VAL A 23 3.98 -21.78 4.74
C VAL A 23 4.79 -23.05 4.52
N THR A 24 4.11 -24.18 4.30
CA THR A 24 4.77 -25.48 4.10
C THR A 24 5.14 -25.74 2.65
N ALA A 25 4.58 -24.98 1.71
CA ALA A 25 4.88 -25.01 0.28
C ALA A 25 4.93 -23.58 -0.28
N ASN A 26 5.59 -23.40 -1.42
CA ASN A 26 5.60 -22.11 -2.12
C ASN A 26 4.15 -21.69 -2.40
N THR A 27 3.75 -20.56 -1.81
CA THR A 27 2.38 -20.07 -1.87
C THR A 27 2.36 -18.78 -2.69
N THR A 28 1.60 -18.78 -3.78
CA THR A 28 1.38 -17.59 -4.59
C THR A 28 0.27 -16.75 -3.99
N ILE A 29 0.52 -15.45 -3.82
CA ILE A 29 -0.42 -14.46 -3.33
C ILE A 29 -0.69 -13.46 -4.45
N ASN A 30 -1.91 -13.47 -4.97
CA ASN A 30 -2.38 -12.52 -5.98
C ASN A 30 -2.70 -11.18 -5.33
N LEU A 31 -2.29 -10.10 -5.99
CA LEU A 31 -2.50 -8.72 -5.54
C LEU A 31 -3.54 -8.06 -6.43
N THR A 32 -4.56 -7.48 -5.83
CA THR A 32 -5.62 -6.74 -6.54
C THR A 32 -5.89 -5.40 -5.86
N SER A 33 -6.41 -4.44 -6.62
CA SER A 33 -6.80 -3.13 -6.11
C SER A 33 -8.18 -2.76 -6.64
N THR A 34 -8.98 -2.05 -5.85
CA THR A 34 -10.24 -1.46 -6.32
C THR A 34 -10.05 -0.28 -7.28
N SER A 35 -8.84 0.29 -7.36
CA SER A 35 -8.51 1.30 -8.36
C SER A 35 -8.09 0.66 -9.68
N ALA A 36 -8.75 1.06 -10.77
CA ALA A 36 -8.39 0.63 -12.13
C ALA A 36 -6.95 1.06 -12.53
N ASN A 37 -6.46 2.16 -11.95
CA ASN A 37 -5.12 2.69 -12.20
C ASN A 37 -4.07 2.15 -11.22
N GLY A 38 -4.49 1.35 -10.24
CA GLY A 38 -3.59 0.67 -9.31
C GLY A 38 -2.70 -0.35 -10.02
N LYS A 39 -1.42 -0.37 -9.65
CA LYS A 39 -0.40 -1.30 -10.17
C LYS A 39 0.54 -1.70 -9.03
N PHE A 40 1.02 -2.94 -9.06
CA PHE A 40 1.95 -3.49 -8.07
C PHE A 40 3.33 -3.71 -8.67
N TYR A 41 4.38 -3.62 -7.87
CA TYR A 41 5.77 -3.71 -8.31
C TYR A 41 6.62 -4.51 -7.32
N SER A 42 7.66 -5.17 -7.81
CA SER A 42 8.65 -5.88 -6.98
C SER A 42 9.80 -4.98 -6.50
N ASP A 43 9.92 -3.77 -7.06
CA ASP A 43 11.00 -2.83 -6.79
C ASP A 43 10.49 -1.43 -6.40
N ALA A 44 11.29 -0.73 -5.60
CA ALA A 44 10.97 0.62 -5.14
C ALA A 44 11.00 1.68 -6.26
N ALA A 45 11.62 1.39 -7.41
CA ALA A 45 11.63 2.31 -8.54
C ALA A 45 10.33 2.24 -9.36
N GLY A 46 9.46 1.24 -9.11
CA GLY A 46 8.20 1.06 -9.82
C GLY A 46 8.41 0.69 -11.28
N THR A 47 9.41 -0.14 -11.56
CA THR A 47 9.81 -0.52 -12.94
C THR A 47 9.39 -1.94 -13.30
N ASN A 48 9.44 -2.86 -12.35
CA ASN A 48 9.09 -4.26 -12.53
C ASN A 48 7.69 -4.51 -11.99
N GLN A 49 6.71 -4.36 -12.86
CA GLN A 49 5.31 -4.60 -12.52
C GLN A 49 5.06 -6.09 -12.24
N ILE A 50 4.31 -6.37 -11.18
CA ILE A 50 3.86 -7.70 -10.78
C ILE A 50 2.35 -7.70 -10.57
N THR A 51 1.76 -8.90 -10.53
CA THR A 51 0.35 -9.12 -10.12
C THR A 51 0.25 -10.10 -8.95
N SER A 52 1.37 -10.69 -8.55
CA SER A 52 1.44 -11.63 -7.44
C SER A 52 2.84 -11.62 -6.82
N VAL A 53 2.91 -12.10 -5.59
CA VAL A 53 4.16 -12.41 -4.89
C VAL A 53 4.15 -13.88 -4.46
N THR A 54 5.32 -14.47 -4.26
CA THR A 54 5.44 -15.82 -3.73
C THR A 54 6.02 -15.78 -2.33
N ILE A 55 5.34 -16.43 -1.39
CA ILE A 55 5.90 -16.75 -0.07
C ILE A 55 6.51 -18.14 -0.18
N SER A 56 7.83 -18.22 -0.08
CA SER A 56 8.55 -19.49 -0.16
C SER A 56 8.26 -20.40 1.03
N SER A 57 8.31 -21.71 0.81
CA SER A 57 8.25 -22.70 1.90
C SER A 57 9.25 -22.35 3.02
N GLY A 58 8.78 -22.41 4.27
CA GLY A 58 9.56 -22.03 5.44
C GLY A 58 9.58 -20.52 5.75
N SER A 59 8.93 -19.68 4.94
CA SER A 59 8.72 -18.25 5.20
C SER A 59 7.26 -17.94 5.52
N SER A 60 7.00 -16.83 6.18
CA SER A 60 5.66 -16.30 6.42
C SER A 60 5.42 -14.96 5.76
N THR A 61 6.42 -14.37 5.09
CA THR A 61 6.34 -12.99 4.59
C THR A 61 6.73 -12.86 3.12
N ALA A 62 6.17 -11.85 2.48
CA ALA A 62 6.57 -11.34 1.17
C ALA A 62 6.35 -9.83 1.14
N SER A 63 7.03 -9.14 0.21
CA SER A 63 6.94 -7.69 0.07
C SER A 63 6.70 -7.25 -1.37
N PHE A 64 6.05 -6.12 -1.51
CA PHE A 64 5.75 -5.49 -2.80
C PHE A 64 5.62 -3.97 -2.62
N TYR A 65 5.46 -3.27 -3.74
CA TYR A 65 5.20 -1.84 -3.79
C TYR A 65 3.92 -1.58 -4.58
N TYR A 66 3.26 -0.46 -4.30
CA TYR A 66 2.03 -0.04 -4.97
C TYR A 66 2.21 1.34 -5.58
N LYS A 67 1.65 1.54 -6.77
CA LYS A 67 1.57 2.84 -7.43
C LYS A 67 0.20 2.98 -8.05
N ASP A 68 -0.38 4.15 -7.88
CA ASP A 68 -1.69 4.47 -8.42
C ASP A 68 -1.76 5.95 -8.75
N SER A 69 -2.17 6.28 -9.98
CA SER A 69 -2.29 7.65 -10.46
C SER A 69 -3.62 8.31 -10.07
N SER A 70 -4.58 7.56 -9.53
CA SER A 70 -5.84 8.09 -9.03
C SER A 70 -5.70 8.50 -7.56
N ALA A 71 -6.08 9.73 -7.25
CA ALA A 71 -6.34 10.11 -5.87
C ALA A 71 -7.60 9.40 -5.35
N GLY A 72 -7.66 9.12 -4.05
CA GLY A 72 -8.79 8.45 -3.41
C GLY A 72 -8.36 7.43 -2.38
N LEU A 73 -9.27 6.49 -2.11
CA LEU A 73 -9.11 5.48 -1.08
C LEU A 73 -9.17 4.04 -1.65
N PRO A 74 -8.20 3.61 -2.49
CA PRO A 74 -8.24 2.27 -3.05
C PRO A 74 -7.98 1.22 -1.97
N THR A 75 -8.66 0.08 -2.10
CA THR A 75 -8.44 -1.09 -1.26
C THR A 75 -7.60 -2.10 -2.02
N ILE A 76 -6.44 -2.44 -1.45
CA ILE A 76 -5.56 -3.50 -1.91
C ILE A 76 -6.00 -4.80 -1.24
N THR A 77 -6.09 -5.88 -2.02
CA THR A 77 -6.40 -7.23 -1.54
C THR A 77 -5.29 -8.18 -1.96
N ALA A 78 -4.79 -8.97 -1.01
CA ALA A 78 -3.81 -10.03 -1.20
C ALA A 78 -4.46 -11.38 -0.86
N ALA A 79 -4.59 -12.26 -1.86
CA ALA A 79 -5.33 -13.52 -1.78
C ALA A 79 -4.47 -14.69 -2.28
N GLU A 80 -4.50 -15.82 -1.59
CA GLU A 80 -3.75 -17.01 -2.00
C GLU A 80 -4.32 -17.66 -3.27
N SER A 81 -3.44 -18.21 -4.10
CA SER A 81 -3.82 -18.90 -5.34
C SER A 81 -2.99 -20.17 -5.54
N PRO A 82 -3.62 -21.35 -5.73
CA PRO A 82 -5.08 -21.59 -5.66
C PRO A 82 -5.61 -21.37 -4.24
N SER A 83 -6.90 -21.02 -4.12
CA SER A 83 -7.50 -20.77 -2.81
C SER A 83 -7.47 -22.04 -1.96
N ALA A 84 -6.94 -21.90 -0.75
CA ALA A 84 -6.87 -22.93 0.28
C ALA A 84 -7.81 -22.61 1.45
N GLY A 85 -8.69 -21.62 1.28
CA GLY A 85 -9.62 -21.14 2.30
C GLY A 85 -8.97 -20.22 3.32
N TRP A 86 -7.91 -19.50 2.93
CA TRP A 86 -7.37 -18.46 3.80
C TRP A 86 -8.26 -17.23 3.72
N THR A 87 -8.19 -16.39 4.75
CA THR A 87 -8.83 -15.08 4.70
C THR A 87 -7.90 -14.12 3.95
N ASP A 88 -8.42 -13.50 2.90
CA ASP A 88 -7.69 -12.47 2.15
C ASP A 88 -7.27 -11.32 3.06
N ALA A 89 -6.05 -10.82 2.85
CA ALA A 89 -5.58 -9.62 3.52
C ALA A 89 -6.05 -8.40 2.72
N THR A 90 -6.69 -7.43 3.39
CA THR A 90 -7.16 -6.19 2.77
C THR A 90 -6.60 -4.96 3.46
N GLN A 91 -6.17 -3.95 2.70
CA GLN A 91 -5.70 -2.67 3.22
C GLN A 91 -6.24 -1.52 2.37
N GLN A 92 -6.81 -0.51 3.03
CA GLN A 92 -7.23 0.72 2.36
C GLN A 92 -6.09 1.73 2.38
N GLU A 93 -5.68 2.20 1.21
CA GLU A 93 -4.67 3.24 1.05
C GLU A 93 -5.31 4.63 1.03
N THR A 94 -4.54 5.65 1.39
CA THR A 94 -4.97 7.06 1.24
C THR A 94 -4.05 7.77 0.25
N LEU A 95 -4.60 8.12 -0.91
CA LEU A 95 -3.87 8.78 -1.99
C LEU A 95 -4.40 10.19 -2.21
N TYR A 96 -3.59 11.18 -1.83
CA TYR A 96 -3.83 12.56 -2.18
C TYR A 96 -3.48 12.82 -3.65
N ALA A 97 -4.25 13.68 -4.32
CA ALA A 97 -3.90 14.16 -5.65
C ALA A 97 -2.51 14.78 -5.61
N ALA A 98 -1.70 14.49 -6.63
CA ALA A 98 -0.47 15.24 -6.84
C ALA A 98 -0.88 16.70 -7.02
N GLY A 99 -0.44 17.58 -6.12
CA GLY A 99 -0.62 19.02 -6.31
C GLY A 99 -0.05 19.36 -7.68
N ALA A 100 -0.83 20.05 -8.52
CA ALA A 100 -0.31 20.55 -9.78
C ALA A 100 1.00 21.29 -9.47
N ALA A 101 2.11 20.86 -10.06
CA ALA A 101 3.33 21.63 -10.01
C ALA A 101 2.93 23.03 -10.50
N ALA A 102 3.05 24.02 -9.63
CA ALA A 102 2.83 25.40 -10.03
C ALA A 102 3.79 25.62 -11.20
N THR A 103 3.24 25.71 -12.41
CA THR A 103 3.97 26.30 -13.53
C THR A 103 4.32 27.69 -13.04
N THR A 104 5.58 27.92 -12.69
CA THR A 104 6.06 29.26 -12.41
C THR A 104 6.00 30.02 -13.71
N THR A 105 4.83 30.54 -14.05
CA THR A 105 4.71 31.68 -14.95
C THR A 105 5.47 32.79 -14.22
N THR A 106 6.69 33.07 -14.66
CA THR A 106 7.51 34.16 -14.14
C THR A 106 6.88 35.48 -14.56
N THR A 107 5.87 35.92 -13.82
CA THR A 107 5.38 37.30 -13.86
C THR A 107 6.44 38.18 -13.18
N PRO A 108 6.87 39.32 -13.77
CA PRO A 108 7.89 40.18 -13.18
C PRO A 108 7.49 40.68 -11.78
N PRO A 109 8.45 40.94 -10.88
CA PRO A 109 8.17 41.23 -9.48
C PRO A 109 7.38 42.55 -9.32
N PRO A 110 6.35 42.60 -8.44
CA PRO A 110 5.74 43.86 -8.05
C PRO A 110 6.67 44.66 -7.11
N PRO A 111 6.64 46.01 -7.15
CA PRO A 111 7.48 46.83 -6.28
C PRO A 111 7.14 46.63 -4.80
N SER A 112 8.20 46.64 -4.00
CA SER A 112 8.27 46.37 -2.57
C SER A 112 7.26 47.13 -1.71
N GLY A 113 6.44 46.38 -0.96
CA GLY A 113 5.68 46.84 0.19
C GLY A 113 5.63 45.72 1.24
N LEU A 114 6.26 45.94 2.39
CA LEU A 114 6.34 45.01 3.52
C LEU A 114 4.94 44.79 4.12
N ASN A 115 4.48 43.53 4.22
CA ASN A 115 3.33 43.17 5.04
C ASN A 115 3.69 41.97 5.94
N TRP A 116 3.74 42.22 7.24
CA TRP A 116 4.00 41.22 8.28
C TRP A 116 2.71 40.41 8.51
N GLY A 117 2.53 39.33 7.73
CA GLY A 117 1.40 38.41 7.86
C GLY A 117 1.88 36.96 7.97
N LEU A 118 1.39 36.24 8.98
CA LEU A 118 1.71 34.85 9.29
C LEU A 118 1.76 33.94 8.05
N ILE A 119 2.96 33.49 7.69
CA ILE A 119 3.14 32.32 6.82
C ILE A 119 2.82 31.11 7.69
N ILE A 120 1.59 30.61 7.62
CA ILE A 120 1.30 29.26 8.10
C ILE A 120 1.86 28.31 7.04
N GLY A 121 3.14 27.97 7.19
CA GLY A 121 3.80 26.98 6.37
C GLY A 121 3.15 25.63 6.60
N TRP A 122 2.44 25.10 5.60
CA TRP A 122 2.09 23.69 5.55
C TRP A 122 3.34 22.90 5.16
N SER A 123 4.26 22.76 6.11
CA SER A 123 5.25 21.70 6.07
C SER A 123 4.67 20.51 6.82
N ILE A 124 4.00 19.63 6.08
CA ILE A 124 3.89 18.22 6.49
C ILE A 124 4.60 17.40 5.43
N ILE A 125 5.92 17.59 5.36
CA ILE A 125 6.84 16.56 4.92
C ILE A 125 7.00 15.58 6.09
N GLY A 126 6.50 14.36 5.89
CA GLY A 126 6.93 13.17 6.62
C GLY A 126 6.42 13.00 8.05
N LEU A 127 6.44 11.74 8.50
CA LEU A 127 6.00 11.21 9.81
C LEU A 127 4.47 11.05 9.96
N LEU A 128 3.93 9.87 10.29
CA LEU A 128 4.45 8.86 11.22
C LEU A 128 3.85 7.47 10.87
N LEU A 129 4.71 6.45 10.87
CA LEU A 129 4.38 5.03 10.87
C LEU A 129 3.41 4.68 12.01
N LEU A 130 2.31 4.00 11.70
CA LEU A 130 1.86 2.84 12.48
C LEU A 130 0.86 1.98 11.68
N GLY A 131 1.34 1.31 10.64
CA GLY A 131 0.61 0.20 10.02
C GLY A 131 1.03 -1.12 10.67
N LEU A 132 0.73 -1.30 11.96
CA LEU A 132 0.83 -2.64 12.57
C LEU A 132 -0.21 -3.51 11.85
N LEU A 133 0.27 -4.43 11.02
CA LEU A 133 -0.52 -5.43 10.31
C LEU A 133 -1.15 -6.39 11.33
N ILE A 134 -2.30 -6.03 11.92
CA ILE A 134 -3.07 -6.92 12.79
C ILE A 134 -3.99 -7.73 11.90
N ALA A 135 -3.60 -8.96 11.56
CA ALA A 135 -4.49 -9.90 10.92
C ALA A 135 -5.40 -10.52 11.99
N ILE A 136 -6.72 -10.33 11.84
CA ILE A 136 -7.71 -11.07 12.61
C ILE A 136 -8.00 -12.34 11.82
N PHE A 137 -7.36 -13.46 12.20
CA PHE A 137 -7.66 -14.77 11.64
C PHE A 137 -8.58 -15.52 12.60
N ALA A 138 -9.79 -15.85 12.16
CA ALA A 138 -10.63 -16.82 12.84
C ALA A 138 -11.02 -17.88 11.81
N SER A 139 -10.38 -19.06 11.88
CA SER A 139 -10.91 -20.23 11.17
C SER A 139 -12.25 -20.59 11.81
N ARG A 140 -13.37 -20.31 11.14
CA ARG A 140 -14.61 -21.01 11.44
C ARG A 140 -14.41 -22.46 10.98
N ARG A 141 -13.94 -23.30 11.90
CA ARG A 141 -13.97 -24.74 11.78
C ARG A 141 -15.40 -25.16 11.48
N SER A 142 -15.58 -25.70 10.28
CA SER A 142 -16.76 -26.42 9.83
C SER A 142 -17.31 -27.29 10.97
N ARG A 143 -18.49 -26.94 11.50
CA ARG A 143 -19.36 -27.91 12.16
C ARG A 143 -20.18 -28.56 11.05
N ARG A 144 -19.76 -29.75 10.64
CA ARG A 144 -20.68 -30.80 10.21
C ARG A 144 -20.80 -31.75 11.38
N GLU A 145 -22.00 -31.81 11.95
CA GLU A 145 -22.76 -32.98 12.39
C GLU A 145 -24.09 -32.49 12.97
#